data_AF-A0A366ML90-F1
#
_entry.id   AF-A0A366ML90-F1
#
_cell.length_a   1.000
_cell.length_b   1.000
_cell.length_c   1.000
_cell.angle_alpha   90.00
_cell.angle_beta   90.00
_cell.angle_gamma   90.00
#
_symmetry.space_group_name_H-M   'P 1'
#
loop_
_entity.id
_entity.type
_entity.pdbx_description
1 polymer ?
#
loop_
_entity_poly.entity_id
_entity_poly.type
_entity_poly.pdbx_seq_one_letter_code
_entity_poly.pdbx_strand_id
1 'polypeptide(L)'
;MYKFSIKKELFEDIMLKKVNILEKKATNYWKKEILVPKIINESIFFEIKDSERLILVNGLGEDKPKIIVECLKTEYIQDRAIFRFYLGKILEQKNINDFQDEKDILIKELLNEKNELMKILENLKKSIK
;
A
#
# COMPACT_ATOMS: atom_id res chain seq x y z
N MET A 1 2.13 0.28 15.37
CA MET A 1 1.48 0.04 14.06
C MET A 1 0.10 0.67 14.06
N TYR A 2 -0.06 1.75 13.31
CA TYR A 2 -1.34 2.46 13.23
C TYR A 2 -2.30 1.76 12.27
N LYS A 3 -3.61 1.82 12.56
CA LYS A 3 -4.68 1.27 11.73
C LYS A 3 -5.56 2.38 11.22
N PHE A 4 -5.70 2.48 9.90
CA PHE A 4 -6.54 3.48 9.25
C PHE A 4 -7.67 2.81 8.46
N SER A 5 -8.90 3.20 8.78
CA SER A 5 -10.02 3.00 7.86
C SER A 5 -9.96 4.08 6.77
N ILE A 6 -9.97 3.66 5.52
CA ILE A 6 -9.91 4.54 4.35
C ILE A 6 -11.05 4.22 3.39
N LYS A 7 -11.38 5.19 2.53
CA LYS A 7 -12.37 5.01 1.46
C LYS A 7 -11.88 3.96 0.46
N LYS A 8 -12.82 3.28 -0.19
CA LYS A 8 -12.55 2.27 -1.22
C LYS A 8 -11.63 2.79 -2.32
N GLU A 9 -11.94 3.95 -2.90
CA GLU A 9 -11.15 4.60 -3.95
C GLU A 9 -9.68 4.78 -3.54
N LEU A 10 -9.45 5.38 -2.36
CA LEU A 10 -8.09 5.59 -1.85
C LEU A 10 -7.36 4.27 -1.55
N PHE A 11 -8.09 3.24 -1.11
CA PHE A 11 -7.52 1.92 -0.88
C PHE A 11 -7.04 1.28 -2.18
N GLU A 12 -7.86 1.36 -3.23
CA GLU A 12 -7.53 0.86 -4.57
C GLU A 12 -6.38 1.64 -5.21
N ASP A 13 -6.37 2.97 -5.05
CA ASP A 13 -5.29 3.81 -5.57
C ASP A 13 -3.94 3.52 -4.88
N ILE A 14 -3.95 3.26 -3.58
CA ILE A 14 -2.74 2.85 -2.85
C ILE A 14 -2.29 1.44 -3.28
N MET A 15 -3.24 0.51 -3.46
CA MET A 15 -2.97 -0.82 -3.99
C MET A 15 -2.29 -0.77 -5.37
N LEU A 16 -2.84 0.07 -6.25
CA LEU A 16 -2.32 0.35 -7.60
C LEU A 16 -1.06 1.21 -7.62
N LYS A 17 -0.55 1.61 -6.45
CA LYS A 17 0.61 2.52 -6.30
C LYS A 17 0.44 3.86 -7.01
N LYS A 18 -0.79 4.26 -7.32
CA LYS A 18 -1.13 5.59 -7.85
C LYS A 18 -0.96 6.66 -6.76
N VAL A 19 -1.20 6.28 -5.50
CA VAL A 19 -1.02 7.15 -4.34
C VAL A 19 -0.01 6.53 -3.37
N ASN A 20 0.99 7.31 -3.01
CA ASN A 20 2.05 6.94 -2.06
C ASN A 20 2.04 7.77 -0.78
N ILE A 21 1.08 8.69 -0.60
CA ILE A 21 0.95 9.51 0.60
C ILE A 21 -0.46 9.35 1.15
N LEU A 22 -0.57 8.90 2.39
CA LEU A 22 -1.83 8.90 3.14
C LEU A 22 -1.90 10.17 3.98
N GLU A 23 -2.91 11.01 3.73
CA GLU A 23 -3.23 12.16 4.58
C GLU A 23 -4.31 11.80 5.59
N LYS A 24 -4.08 12.14 6.86
CA LYS A 24 -5.08 12.02 7.93
C LYS A 24 -5.15 13.29 8.75
N LYS A 25 -6.37 13.74 9.06
CA LYS A 25 -6.58 14.86 9.98
C LYS A 25 -5.96 14.55 11.33
N ALA A 26 -5.18 15.50 11.85
CA ALA A 26 -4.58 15.44 13.18
C ALA A 26 -5.62 15.75 14.25
N THR A 27 -6.57 14.84 14.42
CA THR A 27 -7.54 14.91 15.52
C THR A 27 -6.84 14.81 16.86
N ASN A 28 -7.52 15.18 17.94
CA ASN A 28 -6.95 15.06 19.30
C ASN A 28 -6.51 13.63 19.63
N TYR A 29 -7.23 12.63 19.10
CA TYR A 29 -6.83 11.22 19.18
C TYR A 29 -5.47 10.99 18.49
N TRP A 30 -5.35 11.33 17.20
CA TRP A 30 -4.11 11.10 16.45
C TRP A 30 -2.93 11.92 16.96
N LYS A 31 -3.17 13.15 17.44
CA LYS A 31 -2.14 13.95 18.09
C LYS A 31 -1.57 13.26 19.33
N LYS A 32 -2.42 12.66 20.17
CA LYS A 32 -1.96 11.89 21.34
C LYS A 32 -1.22 10.59 20.97
N GLU A 33 -1.67 9.92 19.91
CA GLU A 33 -1.08 8.66 19.46
C GLU A 33 0.27 8.83 18.74
N ILE A 34 0.47 9.96 18.06
CA ILE A 34 1.61 10.20 17.16
C ILE A 34 2.58 11.22 17.75
N LEU A 35 2.12 12.26 18.45
CA LEU A 35 3.02 13.28 19.01
C LEU A 35 3.39 12.93 20.44
N VAL A 36 4.68 12.75 20.67
CA VAL A 36 5.26 12.52 21.99
C VAL A 36 5.83 13.84 22.49
N PRO A 37 5.30 14.41 23.60
CA PRO A 37 5.87 15.61 24.18
C PRO A 37 7.24 15.30 24.77
N LYS A 38 8.19 16.20 24.56
CA LYS A 38 9.51 16.23 25.19
C LYS A 38 9.78 17.61 25.75
N ILE A 39 10.41 17.67 26.91
CA ILE A 39 10.83 18.94 27.52
C ILE A 39 12.33 19.08 27.25
N ILE A 40 12.70 20.15 26.57
CA ILE A 40 14.10 20.51 26.30
C ILE A 40 14.26 21.98 26.69
N ASN A 41 15.19 22.28 27.61
CA ASN A 41 15.46 23.64 28.09
C ASN A 41 14.18 24.39 28.48
N GLU A 42 13.37 23.78 29.36
CA GLU A 42 12.10 24.34 29.88
C GLU A 42 11.02 24.62 28.82
N SER A 43 11.26 24.22 27.57
CA SER A 43 10.32 24.35 26.45
C SER A 43 9.76 22.99 26.05
N ILE A 44 8.48 22.95 25.66
CA ILE A 44 7.79 21.74 25.19
C ILE A 44 7.99 21.59 23.69
N PHE A 45 8.59 20.48 23.29
CA PHE A 45 8.73 20.03 21.91
C PHE A 45 7.86 18.79 21.69
N PHE A 46 7.52 18.53 20.44
CA PHE A 46 6.79 17.31 20.05
C PHE A 46 7.63 16.53 19.05
N GLU A 47 7.89 15.28 19.38
CA GLU A 47 8.47 14.32 18.44
C GLU A 47 7.39 13.42 17.85
N ILE A 48 7.63 12.97 16.62
CA ILE A 48 6.74 12.03 15.95
C ILE A 48 7.13 10.62 16.36
N LYS A 49 6.17 9.86 16.88
CA LYS A 49 6.28 8.42 17.10
C LYS A 49 6.15 7.72 15.76
N ASP A 50 7.29 7.39 15.17
CA ASP A 50 7.30 6.68 13.91
C ASP A 50 6.75 5.25 14.04
N SER A 51 6.19 4.77 12.93
CA SER A 51 5.68 3.41 12.79
C SER A 51 6.15 2.89 11.45
N GLU A 52 6.98 1.85 11.44
CA GLU A 52 7.54 1.26 10.21
C GLU A 52 6.47 0.67 9.28
N ARG A 53 5.30 0.35 9.84
CA ARG A 53 4.19 -0.30 9.12
C ARG A 53 2.87 0.34 9.46
N LEU A 54 1.94 0.36 8.50
CA LEU A 54 0.56 0.78 8.67
C LEU A 54 -0.38 -0.32 8.23
N ILE A 55 -1.50 -0.42 8.92
CA ILE A 55 -2.64 -1.22 8.49
C ILE A 55 -3.63 -0.29 7.81
N LEU A 56 -3.96 -0.54 6.55
CA LEU A 56 -5.04 0.12 5.85
C LEU A 56 -6.18 -0.88 5.68
N VAL A 57 -7.40 -0.47 6.06
CA VAL A 57 -8.60 -1.27 5.89
C VAL A 57 -9.62 -0.51 5.06
N ASN A 58 -10.25 -1.22 4.13
CA ASN A 58 -11.44 -0.73 3.44
C ASN A 58 -12.67 -1.17 4.25
N GLY A 59 -13.33 -0.20 4.88
CA GLY A 59 -14.45 -0.46 5.80
C GLY A 59 -15.80 -0.72 5.14
N LEU A 60 -15.88 -0.73 3.80
CA LEU A 60 -17.16 -0.75 3.06
C LEU A 60 -17.49 -2.09 2.39
N GLY A 61 -16.62 -3.10 2.43
CA GLY A 61 -16.88 -4.43 1.86
C GLY A 61 -17.19 -5.48 2.93
N GLU A 62 -18.08 -6.43 2.63
CA GLU A 62 -18.38 -7.58 3.51
C GLU A 62 -17.11 -8.38 3.87
N ASP A 63 -16.19 -8.49 2.91
CA ASP A 63 -14.91 -9.19 3.04
C ASP A 63 -13.86 -8.43 3.88
N LYS A 64 -14.11 -7.15 4.18
CA LYS A 64 -13.21 -6.26 4.95
C LYS A 64 -11.76 -6.31 4.44
N PRO A 65 -11.49 -5.87 3.19
CA PRO A 65 -10.16 -5.92 2.61
C PRO A 65 -9.15 -5.15 3.46
N LYS A 66 -7.95 -5.71 3.60
CA LYS A 66 -6.87 -5.13 4.39
C LYS A 66 -5.54 -5.28 3.70
N ILE A 67 -4.73 -4.22 3.77
CA ILE A 67 -3.32 -4.25 3.42
C ILE A 67 -2.45 -3.81 4.59
N ILE A 68 -1.26 -4.39 4.67
CA ILE A 68 -0.17 -3.90 5.52
C ILE A 68 0.86 -3.29 4.57
N VAL A 69 1.16 -2.01 4.80
CA VAL A 69 2.10 -1.26 3.96
C VAL A 69 3.24 -0.74 4.82
N GLU A 70 4.41 -0.67 4.22
CA GLU A 70 5.56 0.02 4.80
C GLU A 70 5.27 1.52 4.92
N CYS A 71 5.73 2.14 6.01
CA CYS A 71 5.68 3.58 6.19
C CYS A 71 7.10 4.10 6.35
N LEU A 72 7.52 4.85 5.34
CA LEU A 72 8.87 5.36 5.18
C LEU A 72 9.12 6.60 6.03
N LYS A 73 8.08 7.42 6.21
CA LYS A 73 8.17 8.69 6.94
C LYS A 73 6.79 9.13 7.41
N THR A 74 6.74 9.76 8.58
CA THR A 74 5.56 10.49 9.06
C THR A 74 5.89 11.97 9.23
N GLU A 75 5.03 12.85 8.73
CA GLU A 75 5.16 14.30 8.90
C GLU A 75 3.90 14.88 9.52
N TYR A 76 4.06 15.87 10.39
CA TYR A 76 2.97 16.69 10.90
C TYR A 76 3.00 18.08 10.26
N ILE A 77 1.94 18.39 9.52
CA ILE A 77 1.75 19.66 8.81
C ILE A 77 0.83 20.52 9.66
N GLN A 78 1.43 21.37 10.49
CA GLN A 78 0.74 22.10 11.56
C GLN A 78 -0.27 23.13 11.03
N ASP A 79 0.04 23.82 9.94
CA ASP A 79 -0.82 24.80 9.25
C ASP A 79 -2.16 24.19 8.81
N ARG A 80 -2.14 22.94 8.35
CA ARG A 80 -3.34 22.22 7.90
C ARG A 80 -3.89 21.24 8.92
N ALA A 81 -3.20 21.07 10.05
CA ALA A 81 -3.50 20.06 11.07
C ALA A 81 -3.69 18.66 10.44
N ILE A 82 -2.73 18.22 9.63
CA ILE A 82 -2.74 16.89 9.00
C ILE A 82 -1.44 16.13 9.29
N PHE A 83 -1.55 14.81 9.41
CA PHE A 83 -0.45 13.88 9.33
C PHE A 83 -0.33 13.34 7.90
N ARG A 84 0.89 13.30 7.39
CA ARG A 84 1.26 12.67 6.12
C ARG A 84 2.06 11.42 6.40
N PHE A 85 1.61 10.30 5.88
CA PHE A 85 2.35 9.04 5.94
C PHE A 85 2.82 8.68 4.54
N TYR A 86 4.14 8.58 4.37
CA TYR A 86 4.77 8.19 3.12
C TYR A 86 4.79 6.66 3.05
N LEU A 87 4.07 6.11 2.08
CA LEU A 87 3.85 4.68 1.92
C LEU A 87 4.95 4.09 1.03
N GLY A 88 5.50 2.96 1.49
CA GLY A 88 6.46 2.14 0.74
C GLY A 88 5.77 0.96 0.06
N LYS A 89 6.44 -0.21 0.08
CA LYS A 89 5.89 -1.43 -0.52
C LYS A 89 4.72 -2.00 0.30
N ILE A 90 3.81 -2.68 -0.40
CA ILE A 90 2.78 -3.51 0.23
C ILE A 90 3.47 -4.78 0.74
N LEU A 91 3.35 -5.04 2.04
CA LEU A 91 3.98 -6.17 2.74
C LEU A 91 3.04 -7.37 2.82
N GLU A 92 1.75 -7.13 3.07
CA GLU A 92 0.73 -8.18 3.18
C GLU A 92 -0.61 -7.69 2.62
N GLN A 93 -1.38 -8.61 2.05
CA GLN A 93 -2.76 -8.40 1.59
C GLN A 93 -3.66 -9.47 2.21
N LYS A 94 -4.86 -9.10 2.67
CA LYS A 94 -5.85 -10.02 3.24
C LYS A 94 -7.24 -9.70 2.68
N ASN A 95 -7.98 -10.75 2.36
CA ASN A 95 -9.35 -10.68 1.82
C ASN A 95 -9.45 -9.79 0.58
N ILE A 96 -8.47 -9.93 -0.31
CA ILE A 96 -8.42 -9.31 -1.63
C ILE A 96 -8.29 -10.49 -2.59
N ASN A 97 -9.39 -10.85 -3.24
CA ASN A 97 -9.39 -11.88 -4.30
C ASN A 97 -9.08 -11.18 -5.63
N ASP A 98 -8.12 -11.72 -6.37
CA ASP A 98 -7.72 -11.29 -7.71
C ASP A 98 -7.56 -9.77 -7.88
N PHE A 99 -6.46 -9.25 -7.35
CA PHE A 99 -5.85 -8.09 -7.98
C PHE A 99 -4.88 -8.63 -9.04
N GLN A 100 -5.35 -8.82 -10.26
CA GLN A 100 -4.46 -9.03 -11.40
C GLN A 100 -3.59 -7.79 -11.52
N ASP A 101 -2.36 -7.86 -11.00
CA ASP A 101 -1.35 -6.85 -11.28
C ASP A 101 -1.18 -6.83 -12.80
N GLU A 102 -1.00 -5.65 -13.44
CA GLU A 102 -0.80 -5.60 -14.91
C GLU A 102 0.37 -6.51 -15.33
N LYS A 103 1.32 -6.72 -14.42
CA LYS A 103 2.40 -7.68 -14.53
C LYS A 103 1.92 -9.13 -14.59
N ASP A 104 0.92 -9.51 -13.80
CA ASP A 104 0.38 -10.87 -13.79
C ASP A 104 -0.41 -11.17 -15.07
N ILE A 105 -1.13 -10.17 -15.59
CA ILE A 105 -1.78 -10.24 -16.91
C ILE A 105 -0.70 -10.44 -18.00
N LEU A 106 0.34 -9.60 -17.99
CA LEU A 106 1.45 -9.68 -18.93
C LEU A 106 2.20 -11.02 -18.83
N ILE A 107 2.44 -11.53 -17.62
CA ILE A 107 3.06 -12.85 -17.40
C ILE A 107 2.20 -13.95 -18.03
N LYS A 108 0.87 -13.88 -17.87
CA LYS A 108 -0.04 -14.87 -18.43
C LYS A 108 -0.05 -14.84 -19.96
N GLU A 109 -0.03 -13.66 -20.56
CA GLU A 109 0.08 -13.48 -22.02
C GLU A 109 1.40 -14.05 -22.55
N LEU A 110 2.53 -13.70 -21.93
CA LEU A 110 3.86 -14.19 -22.31
C LEU A 110 3.99 -15.72 -22.19
N LEU A 111 3.39 -16.31 -21.14
CA LEU A 111 3.35 -17.76 -20.97
C LEU A 111 2.55 -18.43 -22.09
N ASN A 112 1.45 -17.80 -22.52
CA ASN A 112 0.61 -18.33 -23.59
C ASN A 112 1.34 -18.27 -24.94
N GLU A 113 1.95 -17.13 -25.28
CA GLU A 113 2.76 -16.97 -26.50
C GLU A 113 3.91 -17.98 -26.57
N LYS A 114 4.63 -18.18 -25.45
CA LYS A 114 5.69 -19.20 -25.36
C LYS A 114 5.18 -20.60 -25.70
N ASN A 115 4.01 -20.96 -25.19
CA ASN A 115 3.43 -22.29 -25.41
C ASN A 115 3.00 -22.48 -26.88
N GLU A 116 2.47 -21.44 -27.52
CA GLU A 116 2.16 -21.47 -28.95
C GLU A 116 3.43 -21.62 -29.81
N LEU A 117 4.47 -20.85 -29.50
CA LEU A 117 5.76 -20.96 -30.18
C LEU A 117 6.36 -22.37 -30.02
N MET A 118 6.28 -22.96 -28.83
CA MET A 118 6.74 -24.33 -28.59
C MET A 118 5.99 -25.36 -29.45
N LYS A 119 4.66 -25.22 -29.58
CA LYS A 119 3.84 -26.10 -30.44
C LYS A 119 4.22 -25.96 -31.92
N ILE A 120 4.40 -24.73 -32.40
CA ILE A 120 4.83 -24.47 -33.78
C ILE A 120 6.19 -25.13 -34.02
N LEU A 121 7.12 -24.99 -33.08
CA LEU A 121 8.47 -25.54 -33.19
C LEU A 121 8.48 -27.08 -33.17
N GLU A 122 7.61 -27.72 -32.36
CA GLU A 122 7.41 -29.16 -32.41
C GLU A 122 6.83 -29.64 -33.74
N ASN A 123 5.86 -28.91 -34.29
CA ASN A 123 5.26 -29.26 -35.59
C ASN A 123 6.28 -29.13 -36.73
N LEU A 124 7.10 -28.07 -36.72
CA LEU A 124 8.20 -27.90 -37.67
C LEU A 124 9.25 -29.00 -37.56
N LYS A 125 9.63 -29.41 -36.34
CA LYS A 125 10.54 -30.53 -36.13
C LYS A 125 9.96 -31.86 -36.64
N LYS A 126 8.65 -32.05 -36.52
CA LYS A 126 7.95 -33.23 -37.06
C LYS A 126 7.85 -33.20 -38.59
N SER A 127 7.75 -32.02 -39.22
CA SER A 127 7.67 -31.90 -40.68
C SER A 127 9.01 -32.03 -41.41
N ILE A 128 10.13 -31.93 -40.69
CA ILE A 128 11.50 -32.06 -41.25
C ILE A 128 12.02 -33.52 -41.15
N LYS A 129 11.27 -34.41 -40.50
CA LYS A 129 11.62 -35.82 -40.28
C LYS A 129 10.79 -36.74 -41.16
#